data_AF-A0A536SXD6-F1
#
_entry.id   AF-A0A536SXD6-F1
#
_cell.length_a   1.000
_cell.length_b   1.000
_cell.length_c   1.000
_cell.angle_alpha   90.00
_cell.angle_beta   90.00
_cell.angle_gamma   90.00
#
_symmetry.space_group_name_H-M   'P 1'
#
loop_
_entity.id
_entity.type
_entity.pdbx_description
1 polymer ?
#
loop_
_entity_poly.entity_id
_entity_poly.type
_entity_poly.pdbx_seq_one_letter_code
_entity_poly.pdbx_strand_id
1 'polypeptide(L)'
;PNHYSIVTGMYAEHHGIVGNSFWDPQRNAEFSLSDTNALRDASWYRGEPIWTTAEKQGVVSASYFWPASEALIGGVKPSITKAYDPRVPNDARVDSVLVWLALPDANRPHLIMLYFSDVDHAGHTAGPLSPQVDTAAWNADAALGRLVDGIGRLAPQVRD
;
A
#
# COMPACT_ATOMS: atom_id res chain seq x y z
N PRO A 1 5.81 5.08 9.60
CA PRO A 1 6.28 6.43 9.18
C PRO A 1 6.59 6.56 7.68
N ASN A 2 7.64 5.87 7.21
CA ASN A 2 8.19 6.07 5.85
C ASN A 2 7.18 5.86 4.71
N HIS A 3 6.34 4.83 4.77
CA HIS A 3 5.30 4.60 3.76
C HIS A 3 4.33 5.77 3.60
N TYR A 4 4.04 6.48 4.69
CA TYR A 4 3.15 7.63 4.66
C TYR A 4 3.89 8.88 4.16
N SER A 5 5.19 9.02 4.47
CA SER A 5 6.05 10.03 3.86
C SER A 5 6.13 9.89 2.33
N ILE A 6 6.27 8.66 1.81
CA ILE A 6 6.32 8.38 0.36
C ILE A 6 5.08 8.94 -0.35
N VAL A 7 3.90 8.74 0.22
CA VAL A 7 2.65 9.12 -0.45
C VAL A 7 2.20 10.55 -0.18
N THR A 8 2.83 11.24 0.77
CA THR A 8 2.49 12.65 1.11
C THR A 8 3.59 13.64 0.69
N GLY A 9 4.82 13.17 0.49
CA GLY A 9 5.99 14.04 0.33
C GLY A 9 6.40 14.78 1.61
N MET A 10 5.87 14.39 2.78
CA MET A 10 6.05 15.10 4.04
C MET A 10 7.01 14.37 4.99
N TYR A 11 7.69 15.13 5.85
CA TYR A 11 8.39 14.56 7.01
C TYR A 11 7.41 14.01 8.04
N ALA A 12 7.88 13.06 8.87
CA ALA A 12 7.06 12.39 9.87
C ALA A 12 6.42 13.33 10.89
N GLU A 13 7.16 14.36 11.31
CA GLU A 13 6.66 15.42 12.20
C GLU A 13 5.52 16.24 11.60
N HIS A 14 5.46 16.38 10.27
CA HIS A 14 4.41 17.13 9.60
C HIS A 14 3.18 16.27 9.31
N HIS A 15 3.37 15.03 8.86
CA HIS A 15 2.26 14.14 8.52
C HIS A 15 1.69 13.38 9.75
N GLY A 16 2.33 13.48 10.91
CA GLY A 16 1.81 13.02 12.21
C GLY A 16 2.04 11.55 12.57
N ILE A 17 2.61 10.75 11.66
CA ILE A 17 2.87 9.32 11.89
C ILE A 17 4.35 9.13 12.20
N VAL A 18 4.71 9.37 13.46
CA VAL A 18 6.11 9.43 13.93
C VAL A 18 6.70 8.07 14.31
N GLY A 19 5.84 7.07 14.54
CA GLY A 19 6.25 5.70 14.88
C GLY A 19 5.24 4.66 14.42
N ASN A 20 5.56 3.38 14.63
CA ASN A 20 4.61 2.28 14.48
C ASN A 20 3.72 2.11 15.72
N SER A 21 4.20 2.58 16.88
CA SER A 21 3.40 2.83 18.09
C SER A 21 3.83 4.16 18.69
N PHE A 22 2.88 5.01 19.10
CA PHE A 22 3.18 6.25 19.81
C PHE A 22 1.97 6.81 20.57
N TRP A 23 2.23 7.51 21.67
CA TRP A 23 1.23 8.21 22.48
C TRP A 23 1.07 9.66 22.02
N ASP A 24 -0.17 10.13 21.91
CA ASP A 24 -0.49 11.55 21.73
C ASP A 24 -1.13 12.11 23.03
N PRO A 25 -0.41 12.98 23.78
CA PRO A 25 -0.93 13.54 25.03
C PRO A 25 -2.10 14.50 24.84
N GLN A 26 -2.27 15.12 23.68
CA GLN A 26 -3.41 16.00 23.41
C GLN A 26 -4.68 15.19 23.13
N ARG A 27 -4.53 14.03 22.48
CA ARG A 27 -5.63 13.09 22.24
C ARG A 27 -5.91 12.17 23.43
N ASN A 28 -4.98 12.07 24.37
CA ASN A 28 -5.01 11.08 25.45
C ASN A 28 -5.25 9.66 24.90
N ALA A 29 -4.54 9.33 23.82
CA ALA A 29 -4.72 8.08 23.07
C ALA A 29 -3.39 7.59 22.48
N GLU A 30 -3.31 6.29 22.23
CA GLU A 30 -2.20 5.63 21.54
C GLU A 30 -2.56 5.31 20.09
N PHE A 31 -1.61 5.51 19.19
CA PHE A 31 -1.63 4.92 17.86
C PHE A 31 -0.76 3.67 17.86
N SER A 32 -1.26 2.55 17.31
CA SER A 32 -0.49 1.32 17.11
C SER A 32 -0.91 0.61 15.83
N LEU A 33 0.05 -0.01 15.12
CA LEU A 33 -0.24 -0.86 13.97
C LEU A 33 -1.09 -2.10 14.31
N SER A 34 -1.14 -2.52 15.57
CA SER A 34 -1.99 -3.63 16.01
C SER A 34 -3.45 -3.22 16.25
N ASP A 35 -3.74 -1.92 16.33
CA ASP A 35 -5.08 -1.40 16.55
C ASP A 35 -5.72 -0.98 15.21
N THR A 36 -6.57 -1.87 14.68
CA THR A 36 -7.29 -1.60 13.42
C THR A 36 -8.24 -0.40 13.48
N ASN A 37 -8.73 -0.02 14.67
CA ASN A 37 -9.57 1.18 14.80
C ASN A 37 -8.71 2.44 14.69
N ALA A 38 -7.56 2.48 15.36
CA ALA A 38 -6.60 3.58 15.24
C ALA A 38 -6.10 3.75 13.80
N LEU A 39 -5.82 2.65 13.09
CA LEU A 39 -5.39 2.68 11.68
C LEU A 39 -6.45 3.24 10.71
N ARG A 40 -7.74 3.16 11.08
CA ARG A 40 -8.85 3.66 10.26
C ARG A 40 -9.31 5.05 10.67
N ASP A 41 -8.91 5.52 11.85
CA ASP A 41 -9.17 6.87 12.30
C ASP A 41 -8.29 7.87 11.52
N ALA A 42 -8.93 8.55 10.57
CA ALA A 42 -8.31 9.56 9.73
C ALA A 42 -7.68 10.71 10.54
N SER A 43 -8.09 10.94 11.79
CA SER A 43 -7.58 12.03 12.62
C SER A 43 -6.10 11.89 12.99
N TRP A 44 -5.54 10.68 12.93
CA TRP A 44 -4.10 10.43 13.13
C TRP A 44 -3.24 10.91 11.96
N TYR A 45 -3.83 11.02 10.78
CA TYR A 45 -3.13 11.27 9.53
C TYR A 45 -3.28 12.74 9.13
N ARG A 46 -2.15 13.43 9.00
CA ARG A 46 -2.10 14.79 8.44
C ARG A 46 -1.55 14.75 7.02
N GLY A 47 -1.67 15.86 6.30
CA GLY A 47 -1.27 15.92 4.89
C GLY A 47 -2.27 15.27 3.94
N GLU A 48 -1.93 15.30 2.65
CA GLU A 48 -2.75 14.70 1.60
C GLU A 48 -1.96 13.57 0.93
N PRO A 49 -2.38 12.30 1.09
CA PRO A 49 -1.74 11.21 0.38
C PRO A 49 -2.12 11.22 -1.10
N ILE A 50 -1.23 10.71 -1.96
CA ILE A 50 -1.35 10.77 -3.42
C ILE A 50 -2.66 10.19 -3.96
N TRP A 51 -3.25 9.18 -3.30
CA TRP A 51 -4.57 8.67 -3.67
C TRP A 51 -5.69 9.67 -3.39
N THR A 52 -5.63 10.42 -2.29
CA THR A 52 -6.61 11.49 -2.02
C THR A 52 -6.51 12.58 -3.09
N THR A 53 -5.30 12.95 -3.50
CA THR A 53 -5.08 13.88 -4.61
C THR A 53 -5.64 13.36 -5.93
N ALA A 54 -5.42 12.09 -6.25
CA ALA A 54 -5.94 11.44 -7.46
C ALA A 54 -7.48 11.42 -7.49
N GLU A 55 -8.12 10.94 -6.42
CA GLU A 55 -9.59 10.82 -6.34
C GLU A 55 -10.27 12.19 -6.41
N LYS A 56 -9.72 13.22 -5.76
CA LYS A 56 -10.22 14.61 -5.86
C LYS A 56 -10.15 15.18 -7.28
N GLN A 57 -9.26 14.66 -8.11
CA GLN A 57 -9.10 15.04 -9.52
C GLN A 57 -9.83 14.09 -10.48
N GLY A 58 -10.70 13.21 -9.96
CA GLY A 58 -11.47 12.27 -10.78
C GLY A 58 -10.65 11.10 -11.32
N VAL A 59 -9.48 10.84 -10.75
CA VAL A 59 -8.62 9.71 -11.12
C VAL A 59 -8.90 8.54 -10.19
N VAL A 60 -9.42 7.45 -10.75
CA VAL A 60 -9.67 6.21 -10.00
C VAL A 60 -8.35 5.67 -9.46
N SER A 61 -8.30 5.39 -8.16
CA SER A 61 -7.14 4.80 -7.51
C SER A 61 -7.47 3.50 -6.79
N ALA A 62 -6.46 2.64 -6.63
CA ALA A 62 -6.56 1.39 -5.93
C ALA A 62 -5.39 1.19 -4.96
N SER A 63 -5.66 0.55 -3.83
CA SER A 63 -4.65 0.17 -2.85
C SER A 63 -4.82 -1.27 -2.41
N TYR A 64 -3.76 -2.04 -2.57
CA TYR A 64 -3.57 -3.34 -1.96
C TYR A 64 -2.54 -3.21 -0.83
N PHE A 65 -3.06 -3.04 0.40
CA PHE A 65 -2.32 -3.04 1.66
C PHE A 65 -1.38 -1.85 1.90
N TRP A 66 -1.45 -0.77 1.13
CA TRP A 66 -0.62 0.39 1.46
C TRP A 66 -1.01 0.97 2.83
N PRO A 67 -0.06 1.25 3.74
CA PRO A 67 -0.37 1.82 5.04
C PRO A 67 -1.20 3.10 4.93
N ALA A 68 -2.17 3.27 5.84
CA ALA A 68 -3.12 4.39 5.86
C ALA A 68 -4.20 4.41 4.76
N SER A 69 -4.13 3.52 3.74
CA SER A 69 -5.12 3.52 2.65
C SER A 69 -6.53 3.11 3.07
N GLU A 70 -6.70 2.50 4.25
CA GLU A 70 -8.01 2.16 4.82
C GLU A 70 -8.71 3.33 5.51
N ALA A 71 -8.00 4.43 5.82
CA ALA A 71 -8.55 5.59 6.49
C ALA A 71 -9.14 6.61 5.48
N LEU A 72 -10.20 7.31 5.87
CA LEU A 72 -10.84 8.36 5.06
C LEU A 72 -10.08 9.70 5.16
N ILE A 73 -8.84 9.72 4.69
CA ILE A 73 -7.94 10.87 4.80
C ILE A 73 -8.35 11.97 3.81
N GLY A 74 -8.71 13.14 4.34
CA GLY A 74 -9.30 14.22 3.54
C GLY A 74 -10.71 13.90 3.04
N GLY A 75 -11.43 13.00 3.73
CA GLY A 75 -12.80 12.61 3.42
C GLY A 75 -12.93 11.54 2.33
N VAL A 76 -11.82 11.06 1.78
CA VAL A 76 -11.80 10.05 0.71
C VAL A 76 -10.75 8.98 1.00
N LYS A 77 -10.89 7.83 0.34
CA LYS A 77 -9.93 6.72 0.31
C LYS A 77 -9.84 6.24 -1.14
N PRO A 78 -8.89 5.35 -1.50
CA PRO A 78 -8.87 4.78 -2.84
C PRO A 78 -10.21 4.13 -3.21
N SER A 79 -10.65 4.36 -4.45
CA SER A 79 -11.87 3.76 -5.04
C SER A 79 -11.92 2.25 -4.85
N ILE A 80 -10.77 1.57 -4.93
CA ILE A 80 -10.64 0.15 -4.59
C ILE A 80 -9.64 0.00 -3.45
N THR A 81 -10.08 -0.49 -2.29
CA THR A 81 -9.21 -0.70 -1.12
C THR A 81 -9.33 -2.13 -0.62
N LYS A 82 -8.19 -2.78 -0.33
CA LYS A 82 -8.13 -4.08 0.36
C LYS A 82 -7.62 -3.90 1.78
N ALA A 83 -8.39 -4.41 2.74
CA ALA A 83 -8.00 -4.41 4.15
C ALA A 83 -6.82 -5.35 4.38
N TYR A 84 -5.86 -4.92 5.19
CA TYR A 84 -4.63 -5.69 5.43
C TYR A 84 -4.93 -7.10 5.96
N ASP A 85 -4.40 -8.12 5.28
CA ASP A 85 -4.40 -9.51 5.74
C ASP A 85 -3.06 -10.17 5.37
N PRO A 86 -2.17 -10.43 6.35
CA PRO A 86 -0.84 -10.97 6.07
C PRO A 86 -0.87 -12.39 5.50
N ARG A 87 -2.02 -13.09 5.59
CA ARG A 87 -2.18 -14.47 5.08
C ARG A 87 -2.37 -14.52 3.57
N VAL A 88 -2.67 -13.39 2.92
CA VAL A 88 -2.90 -13.34 1.47
C VAL A 88 -1.56 -13.46 0.73
N PRO A 89 -1.35 -14.48 -0.11
CA PRO A 89 -0.10 -14.65 -0.86
C PRO A 89 0.12 -13.50 -1.85
N ASN A 90 1.39 -13.09 -2.08
CA ASN A 90 1.73 -12.02 -3.03
C ASN A 90 1.17 -12.26 -4.43
N ASP A 91 1.17 -13.51 -4.89
CA ASP A 91 0.61 -13.88 -6.19
C ASP A 91 -0.86 -13.50 -6.33
N ALA A 92 -1.67 -13.71 -5.29
CA ALA A 92 -3.08 -13.33 -5.29
C ALA A 92 -3.26 -11.79 -5.27
N ARG A 93 -2.32 -11.07 -4.64
CA ARG A 93 -2.29 -9.60 -4.66
C ARG A 93 -1.97 -9.09 -6.07
N VAL A 94 -0.96 -9.68 -6.72
CA VAL A 94 -0.59 -9.39 -8.12
C VAL A 94 -1.75 -9.70 -9.08
N ASP A 95 -2.38 -10.87 -8.95
CA ASP A 95 -3.54 -11.24 -9.77
C ASP A 95 -4.67 -10.23 -9.65
N SER A 96 -4.93 -9.73 -8.44
CA SER A 96 -5.94 -8.70 -8.21
C SER A 96 -5.59 -7.38 -8.90
N VAL A 97 -4.32 -6.97 -8.87
CA VAL A 97 -3.84 -5.78 -9.59
C VAL A 97 -4.02 -5.94 -11.11
N LEU A 98 -3.68 -7.10 -11.65
CA LEU A 98 -3.88 -7.39 -13.08
C LEU A 98 -5.37 -7.38 -13.46
N VAL A 99 -6.25 -7.91 -12.60
CA VAL A 99 -7.70 -7.81 -12.77
C VAL A 99 -8.16 -6.35 -12.78
N TRP A 100 -7.64 -5.51 -11.88
CA TRP A 100 -7.98 -4.09 -11.84
C TRP A 100 -7.54 -3.36 -13.12
N LEU A 101 -6.35 -3.66 -13.62
CA LEU A 101 -5.84 -3.09 -14.88
C LEU A 101 -6.64 -3.55 -16.10
N ALA A 102 -7.32 -4.70 -16.03
CA ALA A 102 -8.19 -5.20 -17.09
C ALA A 102 -9.62 -4.65 -17.05
N LEU A 103 -9.99 -3.86 -16.03
CA LEU A 103 -11.33 -3.27 -15.93
C LEU A 103 -11.64 -2.32 -17.11
N PRO A 104 -12.92 -2.09 -17.44
CA PRO A 104 -13.31 -1.02 -18.35
C PRO A 104 -12.79 0.34 -17.89
N ASP A 105 -12.48 1.23 -18.84
CA ASP A 105 -11.82 2.53 -18.60
C ASP A 105 -12.45 3.32 -17.43
N ALA A 106 -13.78 3.41 -17.39
CA ALA A 106 -14.53 4.11 -16.36
C ALA A 106 -14.28 3.61 -14.92
N ASN A 107 -13.84 2.35 -14.74
CA ASN A 107 -13.57 1.73 -13.44
C ASN A 107 -12.09 1.35 -13.25
N ARG A 108 -11.24 1.57 -14.27
CA ARG A 108 -9.85 1.15 -14.26
C ARG A 108 -9.02 2.12 -13.42
N PRO A 109 -8.33 1.66 -12.37
CA PRO A 109 -7.45 2.53 -11.60
C PRO A 109 -6.25 2.99 -12.43
N HIS A 110 -5.92 4.28 -12.36
CA HIS A 110 -4.72 4.86 -12.97
C HIS A 110 -3.59 5.09 -11.95
N LEU A 111 -3.90 4.93 -10.67
CA LEU A 111 -2.94 4.88 -9.57
C LEU A 111 -3.17 3.59 -8.77
N ILE A 112 -2.15 2.76 -8.63
CA ILE A 112 -2.22 1.51 -7.88
C ILE A 112 -1.07 1.46 -6.88
N MET A 113 -1.41 1.28 -5.61
CA MET A 113 -0.46 1.02 -4.54
C MET A 113 -0.47 -0.48 -4.21
N LEU A 114 0.69 -1.14 -4.21
CA LEU A 114 0.83 -2.56 -3.88
C LEU A 114 1.96 -2.73 -2.86
N TYR A 115 1.69 -3.46 -1.79
CA TYR A 115 2.64 -3.68 -0.69
C TYR A 115 2.93 -5.17 -0.45
N PHE A 116 4.22 -5.47 -0.24
CA PHE A 116 4.76 -6.78 0.16
C PHE A 116 5.56 -6.65 1.46
N SER A 117 5.48 -7.66 2.33
CA SER A 117 6.07 -7.64 3.68
C SER A 117 7.14 -8.71 3.90
N ASP A 118 7.37 -9.60 2.94
CA ASP A 118 8.06 -10.86 3.18
C ASP A 118 9.54 -10.69 3.52
N VAL A 119 10.22 -9.75 2.85
CA VAL A 119 11.65 -9.49 3.08
C VAL A 119 11.88 -8.89 4.47
N ASP A 120 11.03 -7.95 4.88
CA ASP A 120 11.05 -7.36 6.22
C ASP A 120 10.79 -8.44 7.29
N HIS A 121 9.76 -9.26 7.08
CA HIS A 121 9.41 -10.35 7.99
C HIS A 121 10.52 -11.40 8.13
N ALA A 122 11.15 -11.79 7.02
CA ALA A 122 12.29 -12.70 7.02
C ALA A 122 13.49 -12.10 7.74
N GLY A 123 13.79 -10.83 7.50
CA GLY A 123 14.87 -10.10 8.17
C GLY A 123 14.67 -10.01 9.68
N HIS A 124 13.44 -9.74 10.12
CA HIS A 124 13.09 -9.74 11.55
C HIS A 124 13.22 -11.12 12.20
N THR A 125 12.87 -12.18 11.48
CA THR A 125 12.83 -13.54 12.03
C THR A 125 14.20 -14.21 12.07
N ALA A 126 15.00 -14.05 11.01
CA ALA A 126 16.23 -14.81 10.79
C ALA A 126 17.49 -13.93 10.70
N GLY A 127 17.34 -12.61 10.73
CA GLY A 127 18.43 -11.65 10.54
C GLY A 127 18.68 -11.31 9.05
N PRO A 128 19.30 -10.15 8.78
CA PRO A 128 19.38 -9.58 7.44
C PRO A 128 20.29 -10.33 6.47
N LEU A 129 21.24 -11.13 6.96
CA LEU A 129 22.21 -11.89 6.15
C LEU A 129 21.90 -13.39 6.13
N SER A 130 20.61 -13.74 6.14
CA SER A 130 20.14 -15.12 6.28
C SER A 130 19.61 -15.69 4.95
N PRO A 131 19.69 -17.01 4.72
CA PRO A 131 19.08 -17.65 3.54
C PRO A 131 17.56 -17.42 3.42
N GLN A 132 16.87 -17.15 4.53
CA GLN A 132 15.46 -16.80 4.56
C GLN A 132 15.21 -15.44 3.89
N VAL A 133 16.09 -14.46 4.12
CA VAL A 133 16.02 -13.16 3.44
C VAL A 133 16.29 -13.32 1.95
N ASP A 134 17.27 -14.13 1.56
CA ASP A 134 17.53 -14.43 0.14
C ASP A 134 16.28 -15.03 -0.52
N THR A 135 15.67 -16.03 0.13
CA THR A 135 14.44 -16.69 -0.35
C THR A 135 13.29 -15.69 -0.47
N ALA A 136 13.09 -14.83 0.54
CA ALA A 136 12.04 -13.82 0.52
C ALA A 136 12.26 -12.77 -0.59
N ALA A 137 13.52 -12.37 -0.83
CA ALA A 137 13.88 -11.47 -1.91
C ALA A 137 13.59 -12.09 -3.28
N TRP A 138 13.95 -13.36 -3.50
CA TRP A 138 13.61 -14.11 -4.71
C TRP A 138 12.09 -14.20 -4.93
N ASN A 139 11.31 -14.44 -3.87
CA ASN A 139 9.85 -14.49 -3.98
C ASN A 139 9.25 -13.12 -4.34
N ALA A 140 9.78 -12.03 -3.78
CA ALA A 140 9.35 -10.67 -4.10
C ALA A 140 9.70 -10.30 -5.56
N ASP A 141 10.89 -10.67 -6.03
CA ASP A 141 11.33 -10.50 -7.42
C ASP A 141 10.43 -11.29 -8.39
N ALA A 142 10.14 -12.57 -8.08
CA ALA A 142 9.24 -13.38 -8.89
C ALA A 142 7.82 -12.78 -8.97
N ALA A 143 7.29 -12.27 -7.86
CA ALA A 143 5.98 -11.60 -7.85
C ALA A 143 5.98 -10.31 -8.70
N LEU A 144 7.06 -9.52 -8.63
CA LEU A 144 7.24 -8.34 -9.48
C LEU A 144 7.35 -8.72 -10.96
N GLY A 145 8.11 -9.77 -11.28
CA GLY A 145 8.22 -10.30 -12.64
C GLY A 145 6.87 -10.73 -13.20
N ARG A 146 6.06 -11.46 -12.41
CA ARG A 146 4.68 -11.81 -12.80
C ARG A 146 3.80 -10.60 -13.05
N LEU A 147 3.93 -9.55 -12.24
CA LEU A 147 3.19 -8.31 -12.44
C LEU A 147 3.58 -7.64 -13.76
N VAL A 148 4.89 -7.47 -14.02
CA VAL A 148 5.40 -6.86 -15.25
C VAL A 148 5.00 -7.66 -16.50
N ASP A 149 5.17 -8.98 -16.46
CA ASP A 149 4.74 -9.87 -17.54
C ASP A 149 3.24 -9.79 -17.79
N GLY A 150 2.44 -9.76 -16.71
CA GLY A 150 0.99 -9.62 -16.78
C GLY A 150 0.57 -8.30 -17.42
N ILE A 151 1.21 -7.19 -17.04
CA ILE A 151 1.00 -5.88 -17.66
C ILE A 151 1.33 -5.93 -19.16
N GLY A 152 2.46 -6.55 -19.53
CA GLY A 152 2.85 -6.72 -20.93
C GLY A 152 1.83 -7.48 -21.77
N ARG A 153 1.08 -8.43 -21.18
CA ARG A 153 0.01 -9.18 -21.85
C ARG A 153 -1.31 -8.39 -21.95
N LEU A 154 -1.51 -7.40 -21.09
CA LEU A 154 -2.69 -6.51 -21.13
C LEU A 154 -2.55 -5.39 -22.15
N ALA A 155 -1.31 -4.98 -22.46
CA ALA A 155 -1.05 -4.01 -23.51
C ALA A 155 -1.60 -4.54 -24.85
N PRO A 156 -2.27 -3.70 -25.67
CA PRO A 156 -2.57 -4.08 -27.05
C PRO A 156 -1.25 -4.51 -27.70
N GLN A 157 -1.18 -5.73 -28.24
CA GLN A 157 -0.04 -6.10 -29.06
C GLN A 157 0.00 -5.07 -30.19
N VAL A 158 1.03 -4.23 -30.19
CA VAL A 158 1.27 -3.26 -31.24
C VAL A 158 1.28 -4.06 -32.53
N ARG A 159 0.23 -3.90 -33.34
CA ARG A 159 0.22 -4.44 -34.70
C ARG A 159 1.08 -3.49 -35.51
N ASP A 160 2.29 -3.95 -35.82
CA ASP A 160 3.13 -3.39 -36.87
C ASP A 160 2.39 -3.41 -38.23
#